data_AF-A0A7W2K0S0-F1
#
_entry.id   AF-A0A7W2K0S0-F1
#
_cell.length_a   1.000
_cell.length_b   1.000
_cell.length_c   1.000
_cell.angle_alpha   90.00
_cell.angle_beta   90.00
_cell.angle_gamma   90.00
#
_symmetry.space_group_name_H-M   'P 1'
#
loop_
_entity.id
_entity.type
_entity.pdbx_description
1 polymer ?
#
loop_
_entity_poly.entity_id
_entity_poly.type
_entity_poly.pdbx_seq_one_letter_code
_entity_poly.pdbx_strand_id
1 'polypeptide(L)' 'MAMIDADKLKQQLEAWQVAAALMAISLQASDRAALRGDSEQAARLFEVAQDAARSHEEKATLLAMRVEALVYQAEHSSE' A
#
# COMPACT_ATOMS: atom_id res chain seq x y z
N MET A 1 2.25 28.66 6.53
CA MET A 1 2.02 27.32 7.10
C MET A 1 1.38 26.44 6.06
N ALA A 2 2.10 25.43 5.54
CA ALA A 2 1.52 24.44 4.65
C ALA A 2 0.73 23.43 5.51
N MET A 3 -0.55 23.73 5.74
CA MET A 3 -1.48 22.84 6.41
C MET A 3 -1.49 21.52 5.62
N ILE A 4 -0.93 20.46 6.21
CA ILE A 4 -1.05 19.14 5.62
C ILE A 4 -2.53 18.75 5.71
N ASP A 5 -3.16 18.75 4.54
CA ASP A 5 -4.57 18.43 4.39
C ASP A 5 -4.85 16.99 4.86
N ALA A 6 -5.74 16.83 5.84
CA ALA A 6 -6.18 15.54 6.36
C ALA A 6 -6.76 14.65 5.24
N ASP A 7 -7.32 15.24 4.19
CA ASP A 7 -7.82 14.52 3.03
C ASP A 7 -6.69 13.82 2.26
N LYS A 8 -5.49 14.42 2.19
CA LYS A 8 -4.33 13.79 1.56
C LYS A 8 -3.80 12.62 2.37
N LEU A 9 -3.83 12.72 3.71
CA LEU A 9 -3.44 11.61 4.59
C LEU A 9 -4.42 10.44 4.43
N LYS A 10 -5.73 10.73 4.41
CA LYS A 10 -6.77 9.73 4.20
C LYS A 10 -6.61 9.02 2.85
N GLN A 11 -6.38 9.76 1.78
CA GLN A 11 -6.13 9.19 0.45
C GLN A 11 -4.90 8.27 0.43
N GLN A 12 -3.82 8.63 1.12
CA GLN A 12 -2.63 7.78 1.21
C GLN A 12 -2.88 6.50 2.03
N LEU A 13 -3.62 6.60 3.13
CA LEU A 13 -4.02 5.46 3.93
C LEU A 13 -4.91 4.48 3.13
N GLU A 14 -5.92 5.00 2.43
CA GLU A 14 -6.78 4.20 1.56
C GLU A 14 -5.97 3.52 0.45
N ALA A 15 -5.07 4.26 -0.20
CA ALA A 15 -4.21 3.71 -1.24
C ALA A 15 -3.30 2.58 -0.71
N TRP A 16 -2.77 2.72 0.51
CA TRP A 16 -1.97 1.70 1.19
C TRP A 16 -2.80 0.44 1.47
N GLN A 17 -4.00 0.59 2.03
CA GLN A 17 -4.92 -0.52 2.30
C GLN A 17 -5.34 -1.27 1.03
N VAL A 18 -5.61 -0.54 -0.06
CA VAL A 18 -5.94 -1.16 -1.36
C VAL A 18 -4.79 -2.00 -1.89
N ALA A 19 -3.55 -1.53 -1.75
CA ALA A 19 -2.37 -2.30 -2.17
C ALA A 19 -2.22 -3.60 -1.35
N ALA A 20 -2.47 -3.55 -0.04
CA ALA A 20 -2.47 -4.74 0.81
C ALA A 20 -3.54 -5.76 0.38
N ALA A 21 -4.75 -5.29 0.11
CA ALA A 21 -5.85 -6.14 -0.34
C ALA A 21 -5.55 -6.81 -1.69
N LEU A 22 -5.01 -6.04 -2.65
CA LEU A 22 -4.64 -6.55 -3.97
C LEU A 22 -3.55 -7.63 -3.87
N MET A 23 -2.54 -7.41 -3.02
CA MET A 23 -1.49 -8.39 -2.75
C MET A 23 -2.08 -9.71 -2.22
N ALA A 24 -2.93 -9.63 -1.19
CA ALA A 24 -3.53 -10.81 -0.58
C ALA A 24 -4.42 -11.60 -1.56
N ILE A 25 -5.24 -10.89 -2.35
CA ILE A 25 -6.10 -11.51 -3.37
C ILE A 25 -5.28 -12.19 -4.46
N SER A 26 -4.21 -11.53 -4.92
CA SER A 26 -3.36 -12.05 -6.00
C SER A 26 -2.58 -13.29 -5.57
N LEU A 27 -2.09 -13.33 -4.33
CA LEU A 27 -1.49 -14.53 -3.73
C LEU A 27 -2.47 -15.69 -3.66
N GLN A 28 -3.67 -15.46 -3.10
CA GLN A 28 -4.69 -16.50 -3.00
C GLN A 28 -5.14 -17.02 -4.37
N ALA A 29 -5.22 -16.13 -5.36
CA ALA A 29 -5.56 -16.50 -6.73
C ALA A 29 -4.43 -17.31 -7.39
N SER A 30 -3.17 -16.93 -7.17
CA SER A 30 -1.99 -17.66 -7.64
C SER A 30 -1.95 -19.08 -7.07
N ASP A 31 -2.16 -19.24 -5.76
CA ASP A 31 -2.21 -20.55 -5.09
C ASP A 31 -3.31 -21.44 -5.69
N ARG A 32 -4.50 -20.88 -5.94
CA ARG A 32 -5.61 -21.61 -6.57
C ARG A 32 -5.30 -22.02 -8.00
N ALA A 33 -4.62 -21.18 -8.79
CA ALA A 33 -4.20 -21.51 -10.15
C ALA A 33 -3.16 -22.65 -10.13
N ALA A 34 -2.19 -22.59 -9.22
CA ALA A 34 -1.20 -23.64 -9.04
C ALA A 34 -1.84 -24.99 -8.67
N LEU A 35 -2.80 -24.99 -7.75
CA LEU A 35 -3.54 -26.20 -7.35
C LEU A 35 -4.36 -26.82 -8.49
N ARG A 36 -4.74 -26.04 -9.51
CA ARG A 36 -5.43 -26.52 -10.71
C ARG A 36 -4.47 -26.98 -11.81
N GLY A 37 -3.16 -26.84 -11.60
CA GLY A 37 -2.14 -27.15 -12.60
C GLY A 37 -1.93 -26.07 -13.66
N ASP A 38 -2.52 -24.89 -13.50
CA ASP A 38 -2.35 -23.75 -14.41
C ASP A 38 -1.14 -22.92 -13.97
N SER A 39 0.06 -23.40 -14.31
CA SER A 39 1.33 -22.80 -13.92
C SER A 39 1.56 -21.42 -14.55
N GLU A 40 1.05 -21.18 -15.76
CA GLU A 40 1.19 -19.89 -16.45
C GLU A 40 0.32 -18.82 -15.80
N GLN A 41 -0.93 -19.15 -15.44
CA GLN A 41 -1.78 -18.25 -14.68
C GLN A 41 -1.25 -18.02 -13.26
N ALA A 42 -0.73 -19.04 -12.59
CA ALA A 42 -0.13 -18.92 -11.27
C ALA A 42 1.06 -17.95 -11.27
N ALA A 43 1.97 -18.07 -12.26
CA ALA A 43 3.12 -17.19 -12.43
C ALA A 43 2.71 -15.73 -12.63
N ARG A 44 1.76 -15.46 -13.55
CA ARG A 44 1.24 -14.10 -13.77
C ARG A 44 0.62 -13.50 -12.51
N LEU A 45 -0.18 -14.27 -11.78
CA LEU A 45 -0.82 -13.79 -10.54
C LEU A 45 0.22 -13.56 -9.42
N PHE A 46 1.29 -14.33 -9.41
CA PHE A 46 2.40 -14.14 -8.48
C PHE A 46 3.21 -12.88 -8.80
N GLU A 47 3.42 -12.56 -10.09
CA GLU A 47 4.01 -11.28 -10.51
C GLU A 47 3.15 -10.10 -10.06
N VAL A 48 1.82 -10.17 -10.27
CA VAL A 48 0.88 -9.15 -9.80
C VAL A 48 0.93 -8.99 -8.28
N ALA A 49 1.06 -10.09 -7.53
CA ALA A 49 1.22 -10.04 -6.08
C ALA A 49 2.52 -9.34 -5.66
N GLN A 50 3.63 -9.61 -6.35
CA GLN A 50 4.91 -8.95 -6.08
C GLN A 50 4.87 -7.45 -6.37
N ASP A 51 4.25 -7.04 -7.49
CA ASP A 51 4.08 -5.62 -7.81
C ASP A 51 3.16 -4.92 -6.80
N ALA A 52 2.10 -5.60 -6.36
CA ALA A 52 1.23 -5.09 -5.29
C ALA A 52 1.98 -4.96 -3.95
N ALA A 53 2.89 -5.90 -3.63
CA ALA A 53 3.72 -5.82 -2.44
C ALA A 53 4.70 -4.63 -2.50
N ARG A 54 5.34 -4.39 -3.65
CA ARG A 54 6.20 -3.22 -3.86
C ARG A 54 5.41 -1.92 -3.71
N SER A 55 4.23 -1.85 -4.33
CA SER A 55 3.36 -0.67 -4.21
C SER A 55 2.88 -0.45 -2.77
N HIS A 56 2.61 -1.52 -2.03
CA HIS A 56 2.25 -1.44 -0.61
C HIS A 56 3.40 -0.86 0.24
N GLU A 57 4.64 -1.31 0.02
CA GLU A 57 5.83 -0.81 0.71
C GLU A 57 6.12 0.66 0.41
N GLU A 58 6.04 1.05 -0.86
CA GLU A 58 6.20 2.45 -1.29
C GLU A 58 5.16 3.36 -0.61
N LYS A 59 3.89 2.93 -0.59
CA LYS A 59 2.81 3.69 0.06
C LYS A 59 2.95 3.75 1.57
N ALA A 60 3.43 2.68 2.21
CA ALA A 60 3.71 2.67 3.64
C ALA A 60 4.78 3.71 4.00
N THR A 61 5.84 3.81 3.18
CA THR A 61 6.91 4.79 3.35
C THR A 61 6.39 6.22 3.22
N LEU A 62 5.60 6.49 2.18
CA LEU A 62 4.99 7.81 1.98
C LEU A 62 4.05 8.20 3.13
N LEU A 63 3.26 7.25 3.61
CA LEU A 63 2.36 7.45 4.75
C LEU A 63 3.16 7.78 6.03
N ALA A 64 4.23 7.04 6.31
CA ALA A 64 5.10 7.28 7.47
C ALA A 64 5.70 8.69 7.43
N MET A 65 6.32 9.07 6.30
CA MET A 65 6.87 10.43 6.12
C MET A 65 5.81 11.52 6.32
N ARG A 66 4.57 11.26 5.90
CA ARG A 66 3.46 12.23 6.03
C ARG A 66 3.00 12.36 7.48
N VAL A 67 2.93 11.25 8.22
CA VAL A 67 2.59 11.24 9.64
C VAL A 67 3.67 11.94 10.46
N GLU A 68 4.96 11.68 10.19
CA GLU A 68 6.08 12.37 10.85
C GLU A 68 6.03 13.89 10.64
N ALA A 69 5.77 14.33 9.39
CA ALA A 69 5.62 15.76 9.10
C ALA A 69 4.44 16.39 9.84
N LEU A 70 3.34 15.66 10.03
CA LEU A 70 2.19 16.11 10.81
C LEU A 70 2.50 16.24 12.31
N VAL A 71 3.19 15.26 12.87
CA VAL A 71 3.63 15.30 14.28
C VAL A 71 4.53 16.52 14.50
N TYR A 72 5.52 16.72 13.63
CA TYR A 72 6.40 17.88 13.71
C TYR A 72 5.64 19.21 13.62
N GLN A 73 4.68 19.34 12.69
CA GLN A 73 3.84 20.54 12.60
C GLN A 73 3.00 20.76 13.86
N ALA A 74 2.40 19.72 14.43
CA ALA A 74 1.59 19.84 15.63
C ALA A 74 2.44 20.34 16.81
N GLU A 75 3.64 19.78 17.00
CA GLU A 75 4.57 20.17 18.06
C GLU A 75 5.07 21.62 17.93
N HIS A 76 5.27 22.11 16.70
CA HIS A 76 5.85 23.44 16.43
C HIS A 76 4.82 24.50 15.98
N SER A 77 3.52 24.17 15.98
CA SER A 77 2.44 25.10 15.64
C SER A 77 2.00 26.00 16.80
N SER A 78 2.57 25.81 17.98
CA SER A 78 2.24 26.53 19.23
C SER A 78 3.26 27.63 19.60
N GLU A 79 4.28 27.87 18.76
CA GLU A 79 5.20 29.03 18.84
C GLU A 79 4.77 30.16 17.90
#